data_AF-H1FTR9-F1
#
_entry.id   AF-H1FTR9-F1
#
_cell.length_a   1.000
_cell.length_b   1.000
_cell.length_c   1.000
_cell.angle_alpha   90.00
_cell.angle_beta   90.00
_cell.angle_gamma   90.00
#
_symmetry.space_group_name_H-M   'P 1'
#
loop_
_entity.id
_entity.type
_entity.pdbx_description
1 polymer ?
#
loop_
_entity_poly.entity_id
_entity_poly.type
_entity_poly.pdbx_seq_one_letter_code
_entity_poly.pdbx_strand_id
1 'polypeptide(L)'
;MKTRFSSLVKLKKSTMDKSERIVQKANADLNSAAMALEIAYQSIQDITPPQSGNMKEFIANRTLLSSGRGMIDHNKEWVGFAKNQVNQAKEKLKLDMIEHEKFKHLELQEIEKEIKKIKLKEMKDLDEVALMTHAYKGNI
;
A
#
# COMPACT_ATOMS: atom_id res chain seq x y z
N MET A 1 -0.22 23.69 14.42
CA MET A 1 -0.06 23.46 15.88
C MET A 1 0.39 22.02 16.07
N LYS A 2 1.38 21.76 16.94
CA LYS A 2 1.77 20.38 17.27
C LYS A 2 0.79 19.88 18.31
N THR A 3 0.03 18.83 17.99
CA THR A 3 -0.92 18.21 18.91
C THR A 3 -0.27 17.06 19.67
N ARG A 4 -0.97 16.51 20.65
CA ARG A 4 -0.53 15.30 21.35
C ARG A 4 -0.50 14.09 20.41
N PHE A 5 -1.27 14.13 19.32
CA PHE A 5 -1.36 13.07 18.32
C PHE A 5 -0.37 13.19 17.16
N SER A 6 0.31 14.33 16.98
CA SER A 6 1.20 14.55 15.83
C SER A 6 2.30 13.49 15.68
N SER A 7 2.86 13.00 16.79
CA SER A 7 3.86 11.93 16.77
C SER A 7 3.26 10.58 16.35
N LEU A 8 2.04 10.29 16.79
CA LEU A 8 1.32 9.06 16.46
C LEU A 8 0.87 9.06 15.00
N VAL A 9 0.37 10.18 14.48
CA VAL A 9 0.00 10.34 13.06
C VAL A 9 1.21 10.09 12.17
N LYS A 10 2.37 10.69 12.49
CA LYS A 10 3.61 10.46 11.74
C LYS A 10 4.06 9.00 11.77
N LEU A 11 3.98 8.35 12.95
CA LEU A 11 4.32 6.95 13.08
C LEU A 11 3.41 6.07 12.22
N LYS A 12 2.09 6.28 12.31
CA LYS A 12 1.10 5.52 11.55
C LYS A 12 1.19 5.75 10.05
N LYS A 13 1.51 6.98 9.63
CA LYS A 13 1.84 7.28 8.23
C LYS A 13 3.05 6.47 7.76
N SER A 14 4.13 6.45 8.53
CA SER A 14 5.30 5.65 8.18
C SER A 14 4.99 4.15 8.10
N THR A 15 4.13 3.63 8.98
CA THR A 15 3.67 2.24 8.91
C THR A 15 2.85 1.96 7.65
N MET A 16 1.91 2.85 7.31
CA MET A 16 1.13 2.78 6.08
C MET A 16 2.03 2.79 4.84
N ASP A 17 3.00 3.71 4.77
CA ASP A 17 3.96 3.81 3.66
C ASP A 17 4.79 2.52 3.51
N LYS A 18 5.15 1.87 4.63
CA LYS A 18 5.84 0.56 4.61
C LYS A 18 4.94 -0.53 4.03
N SER A 19 3.67 -0.58 4.44
CA SER A 19 2.71 -1.55 3.92
C SER A 19 2.42 -1.33 2.44
N GLU A 20 2.41 -0.08 1.97
CA GLU A 20 2.28 0.24 0.55
C GLU A 20 3.46 -0.30 -0.26
N ARG A 21 4.70 -0.12 0.22
CA ARG A 21 5.90 -0.71 -0.41
C ARG A 21 5.83 -2.24 -0.47
N ILE A 22 5.29 -2.88 0.57
CA ILE A 22 5.11 -4.34 0.58
C ILE A 22 4.11 -4.76 -0.50
N VAL A 23 3.00 -4.04 -0.67
CA VAL A 23 2.03 -4.31 -1.74
C VAL A 23 2.67 -4.12 -3.12
N GLN A 24 3.44 -3.06 -3.32
CA GLN A 24 4.16 -2.82 -4.57
C GLN A 24 5.13 -3.97 -4.89
N LYS A 25 5.91 -4.42 -3.91
CA LYS A 25 6.81 -5.57 -4.06
C LYS A 25 6.04 -6.85 -4.39
N ALA A 26 4.97 -7.16 -3.66
CA ALA A 26 4.17 -8.36 -3.91
C ALA A 26 3.54 -8.37 -5.32
N ASN A 27 3.11 -7.21 -5.83
CA ASN A 27 2.62 -7.10 -7.21
C ASN A 27 3.74 -7.32 -8.24
N ALA A 28 4.95 -6.82 -7.98
CA ALA A 28 6.10 -7.07 -8.85
C ALA A 28 6.47 -8.57 -8.88
N ASP A 29 6.41 -9.24 -7.73
CA ASP A 29 6.64 -10.68 -7.61
C ASP A 29 5.57 -11.48 -8.37
N LEU A 30 4.29 -11.08 -8.27
CA LEU A 30 3.20 -11.68 -9.03
C LEU A 30 3.37 -11.51 -10.54
N ASN A 31 3.75 -10.32 -11.00
CA ASN A 31 4.00 -10.06 -12.41
C ASN A 31 5.16 -10.90 -12.94
N SER A 32 6.24 -11.02 -12.15
CA SER A 32 7.39 -11.86 -12.50
C SER A 32 7.00 -13.33 -12.59
N ALA A 33 6.18 -13.83 -11.65
CA ALA A 33 5.66 -15.19 -11.68
C ALA A 33 4.75 -15.44 -12.91
N ALA A 34 3.89 -14.50 -13.25
CA ALA A 34 3.01 -14.60 -14.42
C ALA A 34 3.82 -14.63 -15.73
N MET A 35 4.87 -13.81 -15.83
CA MET A 35 5.77 -13.79 -16.98
C MET A 35 6.56 -15.10 -17.10
N ALA A 36 7.04 -15.65 -15.98
CA ALA A 36 7.70 -16.96 -15.98
C ALA A 36 6.76 -18.09 -16.44
N LEU A 37 5.49 -18.02 -16.06
CA LEU A 37 4.47 -18.96 -16.53
C LEU A 37 4.24 -18.82 -18.05
N GLU A 38 4.16 -17.60 -18.57
CA GLU A 38 4.01 -17.34 -20.00
C GLU A 38 5.20 -17.87 -20.82
N ILE A 39 6.43 -17.61 -20.36
CA ILE A 39 7.65 -18.15 -20.98
C ILE A 39 7.63 -19.69 -20.97
N ALA A 40 7.18 -20.30 -19.87
CA ALA A 40 7.04 -21.76 -19.79
C ALA A 40 6.03 -22.29 -20.84
N TYR A 41 4.92 -21.60 -21.06
CA TYR A 41 3.97 -21.96 -22.14
C TYR A 41 4.58 -21.85 -23.52
N GLN A 42 5.29 -20.75 -23.81
CA GLN A 42 5.97 -20.53 -25.09
C GLN A 42 7.00 -21.63 -25.36
N SER A 43 7.83 -21.95 -24.36
CA SER A 43 8.85 -23.00 -24.49
C SER A 43 8.30 -24.38 -24.83
N ILE A 44 7.06 -24.71 -24.46
CA ILE A 44 6.42 -25.97 -24.87
C ILE A 44 5.84 -25.87 -26.29
N GLN A 45 5.30 -24.72 -26.69
CA GLN A 45 4.80 -24.51 -28.05
C GLN A 45 5.90 -24.64 -29.09
N ASP A 46 7.12 -24.22 -28.74
CA ASP A 46 8.29 -24.32 -29.61
C ASP A 46 8.79 -25.76 -29.80
N ILE A 47 8.37 -26.71 -28.94
CA ILE A 47 8.74 -28.12 -29.05
C ILE A 47 7.89 -28.77 -30.13
N THR A 48 8.49 -28.95 -31.31
CA THR A 48 7.89 -29.72 -32.40
C THR A 48 8.23 -31.21 -32.26
N PRO A 49 7.24 -32.10 -32.27
CA PRO A 49 7.51 -33.53 -32.21
C PRO A 49 8.16 -34.03 -33.51
N PRO A 50 9.15 -34.94 -33.44
CA PRO A 50 9.75 -35.53 -34.62
C PRO A 50 8.70 -36.34 -35.39
N GLN A 51 8.58 -36.13 -36.70
CA GLN A 51 7.65 -36.87 -37.57
C GLN A 51 8.23 -38.21 -38.05
N SER A 52 9.56 -38.34 -38.01
CA SER A 52 10.32 -39.53 -38.37
C SER A 52 11.63 -39.54 -37.59
N GLY A 53 12.19 -40.70 -37.27
CA GLY A 53 13.45 -40.78 -36.53
C GLY A 53 13.63 -42.07 -35.75
N ASN A 54 14.67 -42.12 -34.93
CA ASN A 54 14.96 -43.24 -34.04
C ASN A 54 14.07 -43.17 -32.79
N MET A 55 13.60 -44.30 -32.26
CA MET A 55 12.80 -44.38 -31.03
C MET A 55 13.40 -43.58 -29.85
N LYS A 56 14.73 -43.50 -29.77
CA LYS A 56 15.43 -42.68 -28.76
C LYS A 56 15.05 -41.19 -28.81
N GLU A 57 14.87 -40.64 -30.02
CA GLU A 57 14.51 -39.23 -30.24
C GLU A 57 13.06 -38.96 -29.79
N PHE A 58 12.16 -39.90 -30.06
CA PHE A 58 10.77 -39.83 -29.58
C PHE A 58 10.69 -39.86 -28.05
N ILE A 59 11.47 -40.72 -27.39
CA ILE A 59 11.53 -40.79 -25.92
C ILE A 59 12.11 -39.50 -25.35
N ALA A 60 13.20 -38.97 -25.93
CA ALA A 60 13.80 -37.71 -25.49
C ALA A 60 12.81 -36.55 -25.59
N ASN A 61 12.10 -36.42 -26.71
CA ASN A 61 11.09 -35.40 -26.91
C ASN A 61 9.92 -35.52 -25.91
N ARG A 62 9.44 -36.75 -25.65
CA ARG A 62 8.39 -37.00 -24.66
C ARG A 62 8.83 -36.60 -23.25
N THR A 63 10.07 -36.91 -22.88
CA THR A 63 10.64 -36.51 -21.57
C THR A 63 10.73 -35.00 -21.46
N LEU A 64 11.17 -34.31 -22.53
CA LEU A 64 11.22 -32.84 -22.58
C LEU A 64 9.83 -32.22 -22.39
N LEU A 65 8.82 -32.70 -23.12
CA LEU A 65 7.43 -32.25 -22.97
C LEU A 65 6.88 -32.51 -21.56
N SER A 66 7.20 -33.66 -20.97
CA SER A 66 6.79 -33.98 -19.59
C SER A 66 7.43 -33.04 -18.58
N SER A 67 8.72 -32.73 -18.74
CA SER A 67 9.44 -31.77 -17.91
C SER A 67 8.85 -30.36 -18.03
N GLY A 68 8.59 -29.90 -19.25
CA GLY A 68 7.95 -28.61 -19.50
C GLY A 68 6.57 -28.51 -18.84
N ARG A 69 5.74 -29.56 -18.92
CA ARG A 69 4.43 -29.59 -18.24
C ARG A 69 4.58 -29.47 -16.72
N GLY A 70 5.55 -30.16 -16.13
CA GLY A 70 5.87 -30.02 -14.71
C GLY A 70 6.28 -28.59 -14.32
N MET A 71 7.09 -27.92 -15.15
CA MET A 71 7.47 -26.52 -14.94
C MET A 71 6.26 -25.56 -15.02
N ILE A 72 5.34 -25.81 -15.95
CA ILE A 72 4.10 -25.02 -16.05
C ILE A 72 3.26 -25.18 -14.79
N ASP A 73 3.06 -26.41 -14.30
CA ASP A 73 2.24 -26.66 -13.12
C ASP A 73 2.87 -26.03 -11.87
N HIS A 74 4.19 -26.12 -11.72
CA HIS A 74 4.92 -25.40 -10.67
C HIS A 74 4.73 -23.87 -10.77
N ASN A 75 4.87 -23.30 -11.96
CA ASN A 75 4.70 -21.86 -12.16
C ASN A 75 3.26 -21.40 -11.91
N LYS A 76 2.24 -22.23 -12.21
CA LYS A 76 0.84 -21.94 -11.85
C LYS A 76 0.64 -21.90 -10.34
N GLU A 77 1.19 -22.86 -9.61
CA GLU A 77 1.15 -22.88 -8.16
C GLU A 77 1.83 -21.63 -7.58
N TRP A 78 2.98 -21.26 -8.15
CA TRP A 78 3.72 -20.07 -7.75
C TRP A 78 2.94 -18.78 -7.98
N VAL A 79 2.27 -18.63 -9.14
CA VAL A 79 1.35 -17.52 -9.41
C VAL A 79 0.20 -17.49 -8.40
N GLY A 80 -0.38 -18.65 -8.07
CA GLY A 80 -1.42 -18.77 -7.06
C GLY A 80 -0.95 -18.29 -5.68
N PHE A 81 0.25 -18.71 -5.27
CA PHE A 81 0.88 -18.29 -4.02
C PHE A 81 1.17 -16.78 -4.00
N ALA A 82 1.77 -16.24 -5.07
CA ALA A 82 2.05 -14.80 -5.19
C ALA A 82 0.76 -13.96 -5.16
N LYS A 83 -0.31 -14.45 -5.78
CA LYS A 83 -1.63 -13.79 -5.74
C LYS A 83 -2.21 -13.74 -4.33
N ASN A 84 -2.06 -14.82 -3.56
CA ASN A 84 -2.47 -14.83 -2.15
C ASN A 84 -1.65 -13.83 -1.31
N GLN A 85 -0.33 -13.76 -1.52
CA GLN A 85 0.51 -12.78 -0.85
C GLN A 85 0.10 -11.33 -1.15
N VAL A 86 -0.25 -11.02 -2.41
CA VAL A 86 -0.78 -9.71 -2.79
C VAL A 86 -2.07 -9.39 -2.02
N ASN A 87 -2.98 -10.35 -1.90
CA ASN A 87 -4.23 -10.15 -1.18
C ASN A 87 -4.00 -9.86 0.31
N GLN A 88 -3.14 -10.65 0.97
CA GLN A 88 -2.78 -10.44 2.37
C GLN A 88 -2.10 -9.07 2.59
N ALA A 89 -1.21 -8.68 1.70
CA ALA A 89 -0.55 -7.37 1.76
C ALA A 89 -1.56 -6.22 1.60
N LYS A 90 -2.55 -6.36 0.69
CA LYS A 90 -3.63 -5.38 0.49
C LYS A 90 -4.54 -5.27 1.71
N GLU A 91 -4.89 -6.38 2.35
CA GLU A 91 -5.68 -6.38 3.59
C GLU A 91 -4.94 -5.66 4.71
N LYS A 92 -3.65 -5.94 4.87
CA LYS A 92 -2.80 -5.25 5.85
C LYS A 92 -2.72 -3.75 5.58
N LEU A 93 -2.49 -3.34 4.33
CA LEU A 93 -2.49 -1.93 3.94
C LEU A 93 -3.81 -1.25 4.29
N LYS A 94 -4.95 -1.91 4.03
CA LYS A 94 -6.28 -1.38 4.36
C LYS A 94 -6.42 -1.13 5.88
N LEU A 95 -5.95 -2.04 6.72
CA LEU A 95 -5.97 -1.85 8.17
C LEU A 95 -5.08 -0.66 8.60
N ASP A 96 -3.86 -0.58 8.08
CA ASP A 96 -2.93 0.51 8.40
C ASP A 96 -3.46 1.88 7.94
N MET A 97 -4.14 1.93 6.80
CA MET A 97 -4.81 3.14 6.31
C MET A 97 -5.93 3.59 7.24
N ILE A 98 -6.78 2.66 7.69
CA ILE A 98 -7.87 2.97 8.64
C ILE A 98 -7.30 3.52 9.94
N GLU A 99 -6.24 2.91 10.46
CA GLU A 99 -5.58 3.41 11.67
C GLU A 99 -5.00 4.80 11.49
N HIS A 100 -4.31 5.06 10.38
CA HIS A 100 -3.75 6.38 10.09
C HIS A 100 -4.85 7.45 10.02
N GLU A 101 -5.94 7.21 9.30
CA GLU A 101 -7.05 8.16 9.18
C GLU A 101 -7.75 8.38 10.54
N LYS A 102 -7.87 7.35 11.38
CA LYS A 102 -8.41 7.49 12.74
C LYS A 102 -7.59 8.49 13.57
N PHE A 103 -6.27 8.36 13.60
CA PHE A 103 -5.42 9.28 14.36
C PHE A 103 -5.39 10.69 13.76
N LYS A 104 -5.42 10.80 12.45
CA LYS A 104 -5.50 12.09 11.75
C LYS A 104 -6.80 12.83 12.06
N HIS A 105 -7.92 12.11 12.16
CA HIS A 105 -9.19 12.69 12.58
C HIS A 105 -9.14 13.21 14.03
N LEU A 106 -8.55 12.45 14.95
CA LEU A 106 -8.36 12.88 16.34
C LEU A 106 -7.48 14.13 16.45
N GLU A 107 -6.40 14.19 15.68
CA GLU A 107 -5.55 15.38 15.59
C GLU A 107 -6.33 16.61 15.11
N LEU A 108 -7.15 16.45 14.06
CA LEU A 108 -7.97 17.53 13.52
C LEU A 108 -8.95 18.08 14.57
N GLN A 109 -9.63 17.20 15.32
CA GLN A 109 -10.53 17.62 16.40
C GLN A 109 -9.80 18.40 17.51
N GLU A 110 -8.56 18.03 17.83
CA GLU A 110 -7.76 18.75 18.84
C GLU A 110 -7.36 20.14 18.33
N ILE A 111 -6.93 20.24 17.07
CA ILE A 111 -6.61 21.52 16.42
C ILE A 111 -7.83 22.45 16.39
N GLU A 112 -9.01 21.94 16.02
CA GLU A 112 -10.25 22.73 16.02
C GLU A 112 -10.59 23.28 17.41
N LYS A 113 -10.41 22.47 18.46
CA LYS A 113 -10.61 22.91 19.85
C LYS A 113 -9.62 23.99 20.25
N GLU A 114 -8.36 23.87 19.87
CA GLU A 114 -7.35 24.89 20.15
C GLU A 114 -7.63 26.20 19.40
N ILE A 115 -8.01 26.13 18.12
CA ILE A 115 -8.38 27.31 17.32
C ILE A 115 -9.59 28.02 17.95
N LYS A 116 -10.62 27.27 18.39
CA LYS A 116 -11.77 27.86 19.08
C LYS A 116 -11.38 28.59 20.36
N LYS A 117 -10.45 28.03 21.15
CA LYS A 117 -9.92 28.67 22.35
C LYS A 117 -9.15 29.95 22.04
N ILE A 118 -8.31 29.95 21.00
CA ILE A 118 -7.56 31.12 20.55
C ILE A 118 -8.54 32.23 20.12
N LYS A 119 -9.51 31.92 19.26
CA LYS A 119 -10.52 32.90 18.81
C LYS A 119 -11.29 33.51 19.98
N LEU A 120 -11.66 32.70 20.97
CA LEU A 120 -12.37 33.19 22.15
C LEU A 120 -11.50 34.11 23.02
N LYS A 121 -10.20 33.82 23.11
CA LYS A 121 -9.26 34.69 23.81
C LYS A 121 -9.05 35.99 23.04
N GLU A 122 -8.82 35.91 21.73
CA GLU A 122 -8.66 37.08 20.85
C GLU A 122 -9.87 38.01 20.92
N MET A 123 -11.11 37.49 20.92
CA MET A 123 -12.31 38.31 21.09
C MET A 123 -12.34 39.05 22.44
N LYS A 124 -12.00 38.37 23.54
CA LYS A 124 -11.96 39.00 24.87
C LYS A 124 -10.89 40.08 24.95
N ASP A 125 -9.71 39.80 24.42
CA ASP A 125 -8.60 40.76 24.39
C ASP A 125 -9.00 42.00 23.56
N LEU A 126 -9.75 41.81 22.46
CA LEU A 126 -10.27 42.89 21.62
C LEU A 126 -11.35 43.73 22.33
N ASP A 127 -12.25 43.08 23.06
CA ASP A 127 -13.26 43.73 23.90
C ASP A 127 -12.60 44.56 25.02
N GLU A 128 -11.57 44.03 25.69
CA GLU A 128 -10.81 44.75 26.71
C GLU A 128 -10.11 45.98 26.14
N VAL A 129 -9.45 45.85 24.98
CA VAL A 129 -8.82 46.98 24.29
C VAL A 129 -9.86 48.04 23.87
N ALA A 130 -11.03 47.63 23.41
CA ALA A 130 -12.12 48.54 23.06
C ALA A 130 -12.61 49.33 24.29
N LEU A 131 -12.81 48.65 25.43
CA LEU A 131 -13.20 49.29 26.70
C LEU A 131 -12.13 50.29 27.17
N MET A 132 -10.86 49.91 27.14
CA MET A 132 -9.75 50.81 27.52
C MET A 132 -9.69 52.05 26.62
N THR A 133 -9.87 51.87 25.31
CA THR A 133 -9.84 52.98 24.33
C THR A 133 -11.05 53.91 24.50
N HIS A 134 -12.23 53.36 24.76
CA HIS A 134 -13.43 54.14 25.05
C HIS A 134 -13.31 54.91 26.37
N ALA A 135 -12.80 54.27 27.43
CA ALA A 135 -12.57 54.91 28.73
C ALA A 135 -11.56 56.06 28.64
N TYR A 136 -10.50 55.91 27.83
CA TYR A 136 -9.53 56.99 27.58
C TYR A 136 -10.12 58.19 26.82
N LYS A 137 -11.09 57.98 25.91
CA LYS A 137 -11.78 59.06 25.20
C LYS A 137 -12.78 59.85 26.07
N GLY A 138 -13.26 59.28 27.18
CA GLY A 138 -14.18 59.96 28.10
C GLY A 138 -13.52 60.84 29.16
N ASN A 139 -12.18 60.79 29.28
CA ASN A 139 -11.38 61.53 30.26
C ASN A 139 -10.62 62.73 29.64
N ILE A 140 -11.04 63.20 28.47
CA ILE A 140 -10.60 64.44 27.81
C ILE A 140 -11.83 65.33 27.63
#